data_AF-A0A1U7J0C8-F1
#
_entry.id   AF-A0A1U7J0C8-F1
#
_cell.length_a   1.000
_cell.length_b   1.000
_cell.length_c   1.000
_cell.angle_alpha   90.00
_cell.angle_beta   90.00
_cell.angle_gamma   90.00
#
_symmetry.space_group_name_H-M   'P 1'
#
loop_
_entity.id
_entity.type
_entity.pdbx_description
1 polymer ?
#
loop_
_entity_poly.entity_id
_entity_poly.type
_entity_poly.pdbx_seq_one_letter_code
_entity_poly.pdbx_strand_id
1 'polypeptide(L)' 'MIPQVHSQTDRKPAAGWQPVCHITYTRDTWVKLAQPPSAYAADEAKLLCQESPDTWVAWVPDHGETVLHKSHFYA' A
#
# COMPACT_ATOMS: atom_id res chain seq x y z
N MET A 1 39.52 -18.09 25.32
CA MET A 1 39.56 -16.88 24.48
C MET A 1 38.26 -16.82 23.69
N ILE A 2 37.36 -15.91 24.04
CA ILE A 2 36.11 -15.66 23.30
C ILE A 2 36.01 -14.13 23.26
N PRO A 3 36.07 -13.46 22.10
CA PRO A 3 35.87 -12.03 22.08
C PRO A 3 34.36 -11.73 22.13
N GLN A 4 33.95 -10.96 23.14
CA GLN A 4 32.70 -10.20 23.08
C GLN A 4 32.84 -9.13 21.99
N VAL A 5 31.88 -9.10 21.07
CA VAL A 5 31.62 -7.91 20.26
C VAL A 5 30.23 -7.39 20.62
N HIS A 6 30.22 -6.32 21.41
CA HIS A 6 29.05 -5.47 21.56
C HIS A 6 29.00 -4.52 20.37
N SER A 7 27.83 -4.37 19.75
CA SER A 7 27.46 -3.19 18.96
C SER A 7 25.93 -3.10 18.90
N GLN A 8 25.31 -2.85 20.05
CA GLN A 8 23.95 -2.30 20.05
C GLN A 8 24.09 -0.81 20.30
N THR A 9 24.22 -0.06 19.21
CA THR A 9 24.05 1.40 19.23
C THR A 9 22.61 1.68 19.58
N ASP A 10 22.38 2.05 20.84
CA ASP A 10 21.16 2.67 21.33
C ASP A 10 20.86 3.91 20.46
N ARG A 11 20.01 3.73 19.44
CA ARG A 11 19.37 4.84 18.76
C ARG A 11 18.06 5.10 19.47
N LYS A 12 18.17 5.87 20.55
CA LYS A 12 17.06 6.63 21.15
C LYS A 12 16.22 7.27 20.03
N PRO A 13 14.98 6.83 19.78
CA PRO A 13 14.14 7.50 18.79
C PRO A 13 13.78 8.88 19.32
N ALA A 14 14.18 9.91 18.59
CA ALA A 14 13.83 11.28 18.89
C ALA A 14 12.32 11.46 18.82
N ALA A 15 11.80 12.16 19.83
CA ALA A 15 10.46 12.70 19.98
C ALA A 15 9.55 12.68 18.72
N GLY A 16 8.52 11.82 18.78
CA GLY A 16 7.15 12.34 18.78
C GLY A 16 6.39 12.47 17.46
N TRP A 17 6.82 11.84 16.37
CA TRP A 17 5.94 11.65 15.20
C TRP A 17 5.95 10.19 14.78
N GLN A 18 5.01 9.43 15.33
CA GLN A 18 4.61 8.16 14.73
C GLN A 18 3.71 8.53 13.54
N PRO A 19 4.07 8.23 12.28
CA PRO A 19 3.08 8.28 11.22
C PRO A 19 1.98 7.28 11.58
N VAL A 20 0.84 7.81 12.02
CA VAL A 20 -0.29 7.03 12.58
C VAL A 20 -0.90 6.07 11.56
N CYS A 21 -0.62 6.26 10.26
CA CYS A 21 -1.33 5.56 9.21
C CYS A 21 -0.38 4.69 8.38
N HIS A 22 0.05 3.55 8.92
CA HIS A 22 0.37 2.42 8.04
C HIS A 22 -0.95 1.83 7.55
N ILE A 23 -1.56 2.46 6.55
CA ILE A 23 -2.75 1.91 5.88
C ILE A 23 -2.29 0.63 5.19
N THR A 24 -2.50 -0.48 5.89
CA THR A 24 -2.14 -1.81 5.40
C THR A 24 -3.30 -2.27 4.55
N TYR A 25 -3.19 -2.06 3.24
CA TYR A 25 -4.13 -2.63 2.31
C TYR A 25 -3.98 -4.14 2.32
N THR A 26 -5.07 -4.86 2.57
CA THR A 26 -5.11 -6.30 2.41
C THR A 26 -5.62 -6.63 1.02
N ARG A 27 -5.14 -7.77 0.48
CA ARG A 27 -5.88 -8.48 -0.57
C ARG A 27 -7.32 -8.64 -0.09
N ASP A 28 -8.28 -8.28 -0.94
CA ASP A 28 -9.72 -8.16 -0.69
C ASP A 28 -10.24 -6.81 -0.15
N THR A 29 -9.40 -5.79 -0.04
CA THR A 29 -9.87 -4.42 0.28
C THR A 29 -10.48 -3.75 -0.95
N TRP A 30 -11.65 -3.13 -0.77
CA TRP A 30 -12.22 -2.24 -1.78
C TRP A 30 -11.69 -0.82 -1.59
N VAL A 31 -11.21 -0.23 -2.67
CA VAL A 31 -10.69 1.15 -2.69
C VAL A 31 -11.43 1.97 -3.73
N LYS A 32 -11.59 3.26 -3.45
CA LYS A 32 -12.15 4.21 -4.39
C LYS A 32 -11.05 4.79 -5.26
N LEU A 33 -11.24 4.73 -6.57
CA LEU A 33 -10.35 5.32 -7.55
C LEU A 33 -10.61 6.83 -7.64
N ALA A 34 -9.55 7.61 -7.72
CA ALA A 34 -9.62 9.05 -7.99
C ALA A 34 -10.16 9.33 -9.39
N GLN A 35 -9.86 8.44 -10.35
CA GLN A 35 -10.37 8.49 -11.72
C GLN A 35 -10.65 7.07 -12.21
N PRO A 36 -11.84 6.80 -12.78
CA PRO A 36 -12.15 5.50 -13.34
C PRO A 36 -11.33 5.25 -14.61
N PRO A 37 -10.98 3.98 -14.90
CA PRO A 37 -10.19 3.63 -16.08
C PRO A 37 -10.98 3.81 -17.40
N SER A 38 -12.31 3.83 -17.35
CA SER A 38 -13.16 4.13 -18.50
C SER A 38 -14.48 4.77 -18.05
N ALA A 39 -15.22 5.38 -18.98
CA ALA A 39 -16.52 6.01 -18.70
C ALA A 39 -17.61 5.03 -18.21
N TYR A 40 -17.40 3.73 -18.39
CA TYR A 40 -18.34 2.67 -17.99
C TYR A 40 -17.83 1.85 -16.81
N ALA A 41 -16.59 2.08 -16.37
CA ALA A 41 -16.01 1.38 -15.24
C ALA A 41 -16.51 1.97 -13.93
N ALA A 42 -16.64 1.14 -12.91
CA ALA A 42 -16.92 1.64 -11.57
C ALA A 42 -15.75 2.47 -11.03
N ASP A 43 -16.07 3.44 -10.18
CA ASP A 43 -15.08 4.24 -9.44
C ASP A 43 -14.46 3.47 -8.27
N GLU A 44 -14.76 2.18 -8.13
CA GLU A 44 -14.28 1.33 -7.04
C GLU A 44 -13.54 0.13 -7.61
N ALA A 45 -12.46 -0.26 -6.94
CA ALA A 45 -11.63 -1.39 -7.31
C ALA A 45 -11.37 -2.27 -6.10
N LYS A 46 -11.43 -3.59 -6.29
CA LYS A 46 -11.04 -4.56 -5.28
C LYS A 46 -9.58 -4.91 -5.44
N LEU A 47 -8.76 -4.62 -4.44
CA LEU A 47 -7.35 -4.99 -4.42
C LEU A 47 -7.20 -6.52 -4.35
N LEU A 48 -6.48 -7.09 -5.30
CA LEU A 48 -6.22 -8.52 -5.39
C LEU A 48 -4.83 -8.87 -4.89
N CYS A 49 -3.77 -8.24 -5.36
CA CYS A 49 -2.44 -8.49 -4.82
C CYS A 49 -1.53 -7.29 -4.99
N GLN A 50 -0.59 -7.15 -4.08
CA GLN A 50 0.48 -6.19 -4.25
C GLN A 50 1.50 -6.75 -5.23
N GLU A 51 1.61 -6.13 -6.39
CA GLU A 51 2.61 -6.49 -7.41
C GLU A 51 3.97 -5.88 -7.04
N SER A 52 3.97 -4.61 -6.63
CA SER A 52 5.18 -3.85 -6.25
C SER A 52 4.92 -2.95 -5.03
N PRO A 53 5.95 -2.32 -4.44
CA PRO A 53 5.76 -1.37 -3.35
C PRO A 53 4.74 -0.27 -3.67
N ASP A 54 4.61 0.13 -4.93
CA ASP A 54 3.73 1.22 -5.36
C ASP A 54 2.57 0.79 -6.27
N THR A 55 2.52 -0.47 -6.69
CA THR A 55 1.48 -1.00 -7.60
C THR A 55 0.72 -2.18 -7.01
N TRP A 56 -0.55 -2.23 -7.35
CA TRP A 56 -1.48 -3.27 -6.93
C TRP A 56 -2.27 -3.78 -8.12
N VAL A 57 -2.36 -5.09 -8.25
CA VAL A 57 -3.37 -5.71 -9.12
C VAL A 57 -4.71 -5.55 -8.43
N ALA A 58 -5.68 -5.02 -9.16
CA ALA A 58 -7.03 -4.79 -8.68
C ALA A 58 -8.05 -5.20 -9.73
N TRP A 59 -9.24 -5.55 -9.27
CA TRP A 59 -10.38 -5.85 -10.12
C TRP A 59 -11.38 -4.70 -10.04
N VAL A 60 -11.75 -4.16 -11.19
CA VAL A 60 -12.72 -3.08 -11.33
C VAL A 60 -13.98 -3.65 -11.98
N PRO A 61 -15.17 -3.51 -11.35
CA PRO A 61 -16.43 -3.85 -12.00
C PRO A 61 -16.56 -3.16 -13.37
N ASP A 62 -17.08 -3.89 -14.35
CA ASP A 62 -17.29 -3.43 -15.73
C ASP A 62 -16.02 -3.07 -16.52
N HIS A 63 -14.83 -3.39 -15.97
CA HIS A 63 -13.54 -3.25 -16.65
C HIS A 63 -12.68 -4.51 -16.56
N GLY A 64 -12.72 -5.23 -15.43
CA GLY A 64 -11.91 -6.43 -15.19
C GLY A 64 -10.65 -6.16 -14.37
N GLU A 65 -9.66 -7.05 -14.49
CA GLU A 65 -8.39 -6.93 -13.78
C GLU A 65 -7.49 -5.85 -14.41
N THR A 66 -6.88 -5.03 -13.56
CA THR A 66 -5.98 -3.95 -13.96
C THR A 66 -4.92 -3.69 -12.90
N VAL A 67 -3.80 -3.08 -13.31
CA VAL A 67 -2.74 -2.66 -12.38
C VAL A 67 -2.96 -1.20 -12.02
N LEU A 68 -3.08 -0.93 -10.71
CA LEU A 68 -3.27 0.39 -10.15
C LEU A 68 -2.03 0.84 -9.38
N HIS A 69 -1.59 2.06 -9.65
CA HIS A 69 -0.60 2.72 -8.81
C HIS A 69 -1.27 3.27 -7.55
N LYS A 70 -0.61 3.21 -6.40
CA LYS A 70 -1.16 3.67 -5.11
C LYS A 70 -1.72 5.09 -5.17
N SER A 71 -1.09 5.99 -5.93
CA SER A 71 -1.58 7.37 -6.11
C SER A 71 -2.98 7.48 -6.72
N HIS A 72 -3.52 6.42 -7.33
CA HIS A 72 -4.87 6.42 -7.89
C HIS A 72 -5.95 6.20 -6.84
N PHE A 73 -5.61 5.73 -5.64
CA PHE A 73 -6.58 5.43 -4.58
C PHE A 73 -6.10 5.83 -3.18
N TYR A 74 -4.88 6.35 -3.08
CA TYR A 74 -4.28 6.90 -1.86
C TYR A 74 -4.40 8.44 -1.93
N ALA A 75 -5.11 9.03 -0.98
CA ALA A 75 -5.23 10.48 -0.81
C ALA A 75 -4.31 10.97 0.32
#